data_AF-A0A8H8S735-F1
#
_entry.id   AF-A0A8H8S735-F1
#
_cell.length_a   1.000
_cell.length_b   1.000
_cell.length_c   1.000
_cell.angle_alpha   90.00
_cell.angle_beta   90.00
_cell.angle_gamma   90.00
#
_symmetry.space_group_name_H-M   'P 1'
#
loop_
_entity.id
_entity.type
_entity.pdbx_description
1 polymer ?
#
loop_
_entity_poly.entity_id
_entity_poly.type
_entity_poly.pdbx_seq_one_letter_code
_entity_poly.pdbx_strand_id
1 'polypeptide(L)'
;MLEDRRGEYTSEEDSLPGDLPLDIDDDVPMEAAREEYESNYERPFLDSASRTLFHTPRDDEDTINSTRSLYDSDISYTTLYHRRYCKDYYMPNDEEEQTRTQILHNVFLFMLDQKLTTVPLDNPQKILDIGTGTGEWAMAMGDEYPDTEIIGTDIAKIQPTAAPLNVFFEIDDAEEEGGWMWDEDEFDFIHCRSMQGAFKDWKHIYTEAFQHLKPGGWIEIIDFDDHQALLTFFKDYPVVIEWLHTVLQASILSGRPRTALHLEPERLTELGFVDAKTTSKIIPIGIWPEDPVAQQIGKQFLVTQLSGIEGVSLRLLVETMGWDLEDAVKLVEAAVNATRRVALDSENNRGIGFKVKILVGRKPGGTDADDSSTKTITNLHDETVSDT
;
A
#
# COMPACT_ATOMS: atom_id res chain seq x y z
N MET A 1 21.52 5.63 56.77
CA MET A 1 20.45 6.62 56.93
C MET A 1 20.26 7.26 55.57
N LEU A 2 19.51 6.75 54.57
CA LEU A 2 18.24 6.00 54.52
C LEU A 2 17.13 6.65 55.36
N GLU A 3 16.35 7.50 54.70
CA GLU A 3 14.95 7.91 54.93
C GLU A 3 14.48 8.49 53.58
N ASP A 4 13.78 7.73 52.73
CA ASP A 4 12.34 7.41 52.73
C ASP A 4 11.45 8.66 52.51
N ARG A 5 11.03 8.84 51.26
CA ARG A 5 9.82 9.59 50.90
C ARG A 5 9.11 8.85 49.78
N ARG A 6 8.29 7.88 50.18
CA ARG A 6 7.14 7.42 49.41
C ARG A 6 6.11 8.56 49.37
N GLY A 7 5.87 9.10 48.19
CA GLY A 7 4.69 9.91 47.88
C GLY A 7 3.63 9.02 47.27
N GLU A 8 2.44 9.05 47.85
CA GLU A 8 1.26 8.27 47.49
C GLU A 8 0.78 8.61 46.06
N TYR A 9 0.57 7.59 45.23
CA TYR A 9 -0.14 7.71 43.96
C TYR A 9 -1.64 7.66 44.27
N THR A 10 -2.27 8.82 44.35
CA THR A 10 -3.74 8.93 44.40
C THR A 10 -4.28 8.80 42.99
N SER A 11 -5.22 7.89 42.81
CA SER A 11 -6.05 7.73 41.62
C SER A 11 -6.90 8.98 41.40
N GLU A 12 -6.57 9.79 40.41
CA GLU A 12 -7.48 10.77 39.84
C GLU A 12 -7.81 10.33 38.42
N GLU A 13 -9.09 10.02 38.21
CA GLU A 13 -9.73 9.88 36.91
C GLU A 13 -9.62 11.23 36.20
N ASP A 14 -8.69 11.35 35.25
CA ASP A 14 -8.67 12.45 34.30
C ASP A 14 -9.93 12.36 33.42
N SER A 15 -10.91 13.15 33.80
CA SER A 15 -12.13 13.40 33.05
C SER A 15 -11.77 14.26 31.84
N LEU A 16 -11.99 13.71 30.64
CA LEU A 16 -11.88 14.44 29.37
C LEU A 16 -12.78 15.69 29.41
N PRO A 17 -12.29 16.87 29.00
CA PRO A 17 -13.13 18.06 28.97
C PRO A 17 -14.07 18.03 27.77
N GLY A 18 -15.38 17.96 28.07
CA GLY A 18 -16.46 18.68 27.38
C GLY A 18 -16.74 18.33 25.92
N ASP A 19 -17.87 17.66 25.71
CA ASP A 19 -18.63 17.48 24.47
C ASP A 19 -18.33 18.52 23.38
N LEU A 20 -17.55 18.11 22.36
CA LEU A 20 -17.57 18.72 21.04
C LEU A 20 -18.77 18.13 20.28
N PRO A 21 -19.71 18.95 19.76
CA PRO A 21 -20.80 18.44 18.96
C PRO A 21 -20.26 18.15 17.56
N LEU A 22 -19.88 16.90 17.32
CA LEU A 22 -19.77 16.36 15.98
C LEU A 22 -20.95 15.40 15.81
N ASP A 23 -21.96 15.85 15.07
CA ASP A 23 -22.96 14.96 14.48
C ASP A 23 -22.23 14.06 13.47
N ILE A 24 -21.59 13.01 13.97
CA ILE A 24 -21.06 11.91 13.16
C ILE A 24 -22.25 11.01 12.91
N ASP A 25 -22.82 11.10 11.71
CA ASP A 25 -23.86 10.19 11.24
C ASP A 25 -23.23 8.79 11.10
N ASP A 26 -23.64 7.87 11.97
CA ASP A 26 -23.05 6.53 12.14
C ASP A 26 -23.17 5.63 10.88
N ASP A 27 -23.92 6.06 9.85
CA ASP A 27 -24.23 5.24 8.66
C ASP A 27 -23.74 5.80 7.30
N VAL A 28 -22.98 6.91 7.25
CA VAL A 28 -22.70 7.62 5.98
C VAL A 28 -21.28 7.52 5.34
N PRO A 29 -20.19 6.98 5.95
CA PRO A 29 -18.86 7.09 5.31
C PRO A 29 -18.65 6.26 4.03
N MET A 30 -19.21 5.05 3.94
CA MET A 30 -18.85 4.10 2.87
C MET A 30 -19.71 4.25 1.61
N GLU A 31 -21.00 4.52 1.78
CA GLU A 31 -21.91 4.74 0.64
C GLU A 31 -21.56 6.06 -0.07
N ALA A 32 -21.26 7.12 0.68
CA ALA A 32 -20.76 8.38 0.11
C ALA A 32 -19.39 8.24 -0.57
N ALA A 33 -18.44 7.53 0.04
CA ALA A 33 -17.14 7.24 -0.58
C ALA A 33 -17.29 6.45 -1.89
N ARG A 34 -18.23 5.49 -1.89
CA ARG A 34 -18.55 4.68 -3.05
C ARG A 34 -19.21 5.51 -4.14
N GLU A 35 -20.20 6.34 -3.81
CA GLU A 35 -20.85 7.24 -4.77
C GLU A 35 -19.87 8.25 -5.37
N GLU A 36 -18.98 8.83 -4.57
CA GLU A 36 -17.97 9.77 -5.05
C GLU A 36 -16.93 9.08 -5.96
N TYR A 37 -16.45 7.90 -5.55
CA TYR A 37 -15.55 7.08 -6.35
C TYR A 37 -16.20 6.62 -7.65
N GLU A 38 -17.44 6.13 -7.63
CA GLU A 38 -18.21 5.73 -8.80
C GLU A 38 -18.53 6.92 -9.72
N SER A 39 -18.86 8.09 -9.17
CA SER A 39 -19.04 9.34 -9.93
C SER A 39 -17.75 9.76 -10.65
N ASN A 40 -16.60 9.64 -10.01
CA ASN A 40 -15.31 9.92 -10.65
C ASN A 40 -14.98 8.85 -11.70
N TYR A 41 -15.36 7.59 -11.46
CA TYR A 41 -15.19 6.47 -12.40
C TYR A 41 -16.01 6.62 -13.70
N GLU A 42 -17.20 7.23 -13.61
CA GLU A 42 -18.12 7.42 -14.74
C GLU A 42 -17.86 8.68 -15.58
N ARG A 43 -17.02 9.62 -15.13
CA ARG A 43 -16.69 10.81 -15.93
C ARG A 43 -15.66 10.46 -17.03
N PRO A 44 -15.99 10.60 -18.32
CA PRO A 44 -14.97 10.66 -19.36
C PRO A 44 -14.24 12.00 -19.19
N PHE A 45 -12.94 11.97 -18.91
CA PHE A 45 -12.13 13.19 -19.01
C PHE A 45 -12.22 13.71 -20.45
N LEU A 46 -12.66 14.95 -20.57
CA LEU A 46 -12.71 15.67 -21.84
C LEU A 46 -11.28 15.93 -22.31
N ASP A 47 -10.95 15.37 -23.47
CA ASP A 47 -9.76 15.69 -24.27
C ASP A 47 -9.63 17.21 -24.42
N SER A 48 -8.71 17.81 -23.67
CA SER A 48 -8.21 19.14 -23.97
C SER A 48 -6.68 19.11 -23.94
N ALA A 49 -6.13 18.81 -25.11
CA ALA A 49 -4.73 18.92 -25.45
C ALA A 49 -4.00 20.11 -24.83
N SER A 50 -2.78 19.83 -24.32
CA SER A 50 -1.62 20.68 -24.54
C SER A 50 -0.36 19.82 -24.63
N ARG A 51 -0.02 19.41 -25.86
CA ARG A 51 1.34 18.97 -26.20
C ARG A 51 2.33 20.05 -25.77
N THR A 52 3.25 19.71 -24.87
CA THR A 52 4.44 20.52 -24.66
C THR A 52 5.68 19.69 -24.95
N LEU A 53 6.07 19.69 -26.23
CA LEU A 53 7.42 19.36 -26.67
C LEU A 53 8.39 20.41 -26.14
N PHE A 54 9.35 19.99 -25.31
CA PHE A 54 10.66 20.67 -25.25
C PHE A 54 11.78 19.65 -25.31
N HIS A 55 12.12 19.26 -26.54
CA HIS A 55 13.44 18.74 -26.85
C HIS A 55 14.43 19.90 -26.72
N THR A 56 15.18 19.94 -25.62
CA THR A 56 16.43 20.72 -25.56
C THR A 56 17.56 19.71 -25.40
N PRO A 57 18.43 19.52 -26.41
CA PRO A 57 19.61 18.68 -26.22
C PRO A 57 20.53 19.37 -25.23
N ARG A 58 20.78 18.75 -24.09
CA ARG A 58 21.88 19.10 -23.18
C ARG A 58 22.66 17.83 -22.93
N ASP A 59 23.96 17.93 -23.21
CA ASP A 59 25.05 16.95 -23.25
C ASP A 59 24.74 15.45 -23.04
N ASP A 60 25.29 14.68 -23.98
CA ASP A 60 25.13 13.25 -24.26
C ASP A 60 25.64 12.28 -23.16
N GLU A 61 25.63 12.64 -21.87
CA GLU A 61 25.91 11.70 -20.77
C GLU A 61 24.65 11.23 -20.03
N ASP A 62 23.51 11.91 -20.17
CA ASP A 62 22.25 11.59 -19.48
C ASP A 62 21.17 10.95 -20.39
N THR A 63 21.51 10.56 -21.62
CA THR A 63 20.52 10.14 -22.62
C THR A 63 20.92 8.89 -23.38
N ILE A 64 20.84 7.74 -22.71
CA ILE A 64 20.70 6.45 -23.41
C ILE A 64 19.57 5.68 -22.72
N ASN A 65 18.35 5.86 -23.25
CA ASN A 65 17.13 5.06 -23.05
C ASN A 65 16.18 5.35 -21.86
N SER A 66 16.16 6.54 -21.24
CA SER A 66 15.18 6.78 -20.16
C SER A 66 13.87 7.38 -20.68
N THR A 67 12.76 6.70 -20.38
CA THR A 67 11.35 7.13 -20.50
C THR A 67 10.96 8.20 -19.47
N ARG A 68 11.95 8.85 -18.83
CA ARG A 68 11.80 9.76 -17.70
C ARG A 68 10.87 10.95 -17.98
N SER A 69 9.77 11.03 -17.24
CA SER A 69 8.87 12.19 -17.24
C SER A 69 9.38 13.34 -16.34
N LEU A 70 10.12 13.04 -15.25
CA LEU A 70 10.56 14.02 -14.26
C LEU A 70 12.09 14.10 -14.11
N TYR A 71 12.66 15.30 -14.21
CA TYR A 71 14.06 15.54 -13.87
C TYR A 71 14.22 15.70 -12.34
N ASP A 72 15.43 15.48 -11.82
CA ASP A 72 15.76 15.68 -10.41
C ASP A 72 15.40 17.10 -9.91
N SER A 73 15.51 18.09 -10.81
CA SER A 73 15.12 19.48 -10.56
C SER A 73 13.61 19.71 -10.45
N ASP A 74 12.81 18.80 -10.98
CA ASP A 74 11.35 18.92 -11.04
C ASP A 74 10.69 18.34 -9.77
N ILE A 75 11.46 17.61 -8.96
CA ILE A 75 10.97 17.11 -7.68
C ILE A 75 10.90 18.23 -6.65
N SER A 76 9.68 18.54 -6.22
CA SER A 76 9.45 19.45 -5.11
C SER A 76 9.28 18.67 -3.81
N TYR A 77 10.20 18.90 -2.88
CA TYR A 77 10.06 18.43 -1.50
C TYR A 77 9.59 19.57 -0.61
N THR A 78 8.61 19.29 0.25
CA THR A 78 8.13 20.22 1.27
C THR A 78 8.35 19.61 2.64
N THR A 79 8.81 20.41 3.60
CA THR A 79 8.88 20.01 5.00
C THR A 79 7.69 20.58 5.75
N LEU A 80 6.83 19.70 6.26
CA LEU A 80 5.67 20.04 7.09
C LEU A 80 5.77 19.22 8.37
N TYR A 81 5.49 19.82 9.52
CA TYR A 81 5.41 19.09 10.80
C TYR A 81 6.67 18.26 11.13
N HIS A 82 7.85 18.76 10.76
CA HIS A 82 9.15 18.07 10.86
C HIS A 82 9.32 16.82 9.99
N ARG A 83 8.36 16.52 9.12
CA ARG A 83 8.40 15.45 8.15
C ARG A 83 8.65 15.99 6.74
N ARG A 84 9.28 15.20 5.87
CA ARG A 84 9.51 15.57 4.46
C ARG A 84 8.47 14.89 3.58
N TYR A 85 7.89 15.62 2.65
CA TYR A 85 6.89 15.12 1.69
C TYR A 85 7.32 15.41 0.26
N CYS A 86 6.89 14.58 -0.69
CA CYS A 86 7.04 14.80 -2.13
C CYS A 86 5.71 15.25 -2.73
N LYS A 87 5.71 16.33 -3.53
CA LYS A 87 4.51 16.84 -4.22
C LYS A 87 3.29 16.94 -3.28
N ASP A 88 2.10 16.57 -3.78
CA ASP A 88 0.82 16.49 -3.07
C ASP A 88 0.60 15.15 -2.34
N TYR A 89 1.57 14.23 -2.35
CA TYR A 89 1.41 12.91 -1.74
C TYR A 89 1.26 12.97 -0.22
N TYR A 90 0.29 12.24 0.31
CA TYR A 90 -0.14 12.40 1.71
C TYR A 90 0.85 11.83 2.73
N MET A 91 1.65 10.82 2.36
CA MET A 91 2.65 10.23 3.24
C MET A 91 3.99 10.97 3.16
N PRO A 92 4.74 11.02 4.26
CA PRO A 92 6.11 11.50 4.24
C PRO A 92 7.04 10.57 3.43
N ASN A 93 8.27 11.01 3.20
CA ASN A 93 9.34 10.24 2.54
C ASN A 93 10.72 10.48 3.16
N ASP A 94 10.75 10.93 4.42
CA ASP A 94 11.96 11.07 5.23
C ASP A 94 12.52 9.71 5.68
N GLU A 95 13.68 9.73 6.35
CA GLU A 95 14.40 8.52 6.77
C GLU A 95 13.57 7.61 7.69
N GLU A 96 12.72 8.20 8.53
CA GLU A 96 11.84 7.45 9.42
C GLU A 96 10.80 6.65 8.63
N GLU A 97 10.17 7.29 7.65
CA GLU A 97 9.20 6.63 6.78
C GLU A 97 9.85 5.57 5.89
N GLN A 98 11.04 5.85 5.34
CA GLN A 98 11.83 4.86 4.58
C GLN A 98 12.18 3.63 5.43
N THR A 99 12.56 3.83 6.69
CA THR A 99 12.84 2.71 7.62
C THR A 99 11.56 1.91 7.88
N ARG A 100 10.42 2.59 8.03
CA ARG A 100 9.11 1.96 8.24
C ARG A 100 8.72 1.09 7.04
N THR A 101 8.89 1.58 5.80
CA THR A 101 8.57 0.83 4.58
C THR A 101 9.50 -0.37 4.36
N GLN A 102 10.77 -0.28 4.75
CA GLN A 102 11.70 -1.42 4.74
C GLN A 102 11.29 -2.54 5.71
N ILE A 103 10.83 -2.19 6.92
CA ILE A 103 10.28 -3.18 7.86
C ILE A 103 8.99 -3.78 7.27
N LEU A 104 8.14 -2.93 6.67
CA LEU A 104 6.88 -3.37 6.05
C LEU A 104 7.13 -4.32 4.87
N HIS A 105 8.18 -4.12 4.07
CA HIS A 105 8.59 -5.04 3.02
C HIS A 105 8.81 -6.46 3.57
N ASN A 106 9.56 -6.58 4.67
CA ASN A 106 9.79 -7.87 5.34
C ASN A 106 8.47 -8.49 5.81
N VAL A 107 7.55 -7.70 6.38
CA VAL A 107 6.23 -8.17 6.80
C VAL A 107 5.44 -8.75 5.61
N PHE A 108 5.49 -8.10 4.44
CA PHE A 108 4.86 -8.63 3.23
C PHE A 108 5.49 -9.94 2.77
N LEU A 109 6.83 -10.03 2.73
CA LEU A 109 7.52 -11.28 2.38
C LEU A 109 7.07 -12.43 3.29
N PHE A 110 6.99 -12.19 4.60
CA PHE A 110 6.51 -13.21 5.52
C PHE A 110 5.06 -13.61 5.27
N MET A 111 4.16 -12.65 5.04
CA MET A 111 2.76 -12.92 4.72
C MET A 111 2.59 -13.69 3.40
N LEU A 112 3.51 -13.50 2.46
CA LEU A 112 3.56 -14.16 1.16
C LEU A 112 4.46 -15.41 1.14
N ASP A 113 4.80 -15.98 2.30
CA ASP A 113 5.59 -17.21 2.41
C ASP A 113 6.96 -17.09 1.70
N GLN A 114 7.62 -15.93 1.89
CA GLN A 114 8.89 -15.50 1.29
C GLN A 114 8.85 -15.30 -0.24
N LYS A 115 7.67 -15.20 -0.85
CA LYS A 115 7.52 -14.89 -2.28
C LYS A 115 7.34 -13.39 -2.50
N LEU A 116 7.88 -12.90 -3.63
CA LEU A 116 7.72 -11.51 -4.06
C LEU A 116 6.39 -11.26 -4.77
N THR A 117 5.80 -12.29 -5.37
CA THR A 117 4.53 -12.21 -6.10
C THR A 117 3.68 -13.47 -5.90
N THR A 118 2.37 -13.38 -6.14
CA THR A 118 1.44 -14.53 -6.15
C THR A 118 1.12 -15.05 -7.55
N VAL A 119 1.48 -14.31 -8.60
CA VAL A 119 1.26 -14.75 -9.99
C VAL A 119 2.39 -15.67 -10.47
N PRO A 120 2.11 -16.63 -11.37
CA PRO A 120 3.14 -17.48 -11.94
C PRO A 120 3.92 -16.72 -13.02
N LEU A 121 5.17 -16.35 -12.73
CA LEU A 121 6.09 -15.77 -13.71
C LEU A 121 7.03 -16.85 -14.26
N ASP A 122 7.10 -16.99 -15.58
CA ASP A 122 8.03 -17.88 -16.28
C ASP A 122 8.97 -17.06 -17.17
N ASN A 123 10.23 -16.94 -16.73
CA ASN A 123 11.29 -16.19 -17.43
C ASN A 123 10.82 -14.82 -17.96
N PRO A 124 10.27 -13.94 -17.09
CA PRO A 124 9.84 -12.60 -17.52
C PRO A 124 11.02 -11.84 -18.13
N GLN A 125 10.77 -10.99 -19.12
CA GLN A 125 11.84 -10.20 -19.76
C GLN A 125 11.87 -8.78 -19.20
N LYS A 126 10.71 -8.22 -18.88
CA LYS A 126 10.59 -6.86 -18.36
C LYS A 126 9.46 -6.71 -17.35
N ILE A 127 9.76 -6.08 -16.21
CA ILE A 127 8.82 -5.89 -15.09
C ILE A 127 8.79 -4.42 -14.68
N LEU A 128 7.59 -3.92 -14.36
CA LEU A 128 7.38 -2.58 -13.79
C LEU A 128 6.89 -2.68 -12.35
N ASP A 129 7.54 -1.96 -11.43
CA ASP A 129 7.13 -1.77 -10.04
C ASP A 129 6.73 -0.31 -9.80
N ILE A 130 5.44 -0.04 -9.69
CA ILE A 130 4.89 1.32 -9.55
C ILE A 130 4.80 1.68 -8.07
N GLY A 131 5.35 2.85 -7.71
CA GLY A 131 5.45 3.28 -6.32
C GLY A 131 6.48 2.43 -5.58
N THR A 132 7.66 2.25 -6.18
CA THR A 132 8.69 1.34 -5.68
C THR A 132 9.25 1.76 -4.30
N GLY A 133 9.03 3.01 -3.88
CA GLY A 133 9.49 3.53 -2.60
C GLY A 133 11.00 3.46 -2.51
N THR A 134 11.54 2.77 -1.50
CA THR A 134 12.99 2.56 -1.34
C THR A 134 13.57 1.53 -2.32
N GLY A 135 12.74 0.86 -3.13
CA GLY A 135 13.19 -0.08 -4.16
C GLY A 135 13.43 -1.52 -3.69
N GLU A 136 13.12 -1.86 -2.44
CA GLU A 136 13.40 -3.20 -1.86
C GLU A 136 12.79 -4.33 -2.68
N TRP A 137 11.55 -4.15 -3.16
CA TRP A 137 10.88 -5.16 -3.97
C TRP A 137 11.51 -5.32 -5.34
N ALA A 138 11.77 -4.21 -6.04
CA ALA A 138 12.40 -4.21 -7.35
C ALA A 138 13.80 -4.84 -7.29
N MET A 139 14.60 -4.51 -6.27
CA MET A 139 15.92 -5.12 -6.07
C MET A 139 15.82 -6.63 -5.81
N ALA A 140 14.89 -7.07 -4.96
CA ALA A 140 14.70 -8.49 -4.69
C ALA A 140 14.24 -9.26 -5.94
N MET A 141 13.41 -8.66 -6.79
CA MET A 141 13.04 -9.24 -8.09
C MET A 141 14.22 -9.32 -9.05
N GLY A 142 15.10 -8.30 -9.05
CA GLY A 142 16.32 -8.31 -9.86
C GLY A 142 17.29 -9.43 -9.45
N ASP A 143 17.39 -9.72 -8.15
CA ASP A 143 18.16 -10.85 -7.63
C ASP A 143 17.51 -12.22 -7.95
N GLU A 144 16.17 -12.32 -7.89
CA GLU A 144 15.45 -13.56 -8.21
C GLU A 144 15.47 -13.87 -9.72
N TYR A 145 15.42 -12.84 -10.57
CA TYR A 145 15.40 -12.95 -12.02
C TYR A 145 16.53 -12.11 -12.66
N PRO A 146 17.78 -12.61 -12.68
CA PRO A 146 18.95 -11.85 -13.11
C PRO A 146 18.98 -11.49 -14.60
N ASP A 147 18.17 -12.17 -15.42
CA ASP A 147 18.04 -11.93 -16.87
C ASP A 147 16.83 -11.05 -17.22
N THR A 148 16.11 -10.52 -16.21
CA THR A 148 14.92 -9.68 -16.38
C THR A 148 15.25 -8.22 -16.10
N GLU A 149 14.80 -7.31 -16.97
CA GLU A 149 14.86 -5.87 -16.73
C GLU A 149 13.76 -5.45 -15.75
N ILE A 150 14.14 -4.92 -14.59
CA ILE A 150 13.20 -4.43 -13.57
C ILE A 150 13.24 -2.91 -13.56
N ILE A 151 12.10 -2.28 -13.80
CA ILE A 151 11.94 -0.82 -13.71
C ILE A 151 11.11 -0.52 -12.46
N GLY A 152 11.68 0.23 -11.51
CA GLY A 152 10.96 0.76 -10.36
C GLY A 152 10.68 2.26 -10.55
N THR A 153 9.42 2.66 -10.50
CA THR A 153 9.02 4.08 -10.61
C THR A 153 8.54 4.63 -9.29
N ASP A 154 8.90 5.88 -9.00
CA ASP A 154 8.38 6.62 -7.84
C ASP A 154 8.40 8.13 -8.09
N ILE A 155 7.47 8.87 -7.48
CA ILE A 155 7.48 10.33 -7.55
C ILE A 155 8.64 10.95 -6.76
N ALA A 156 9.25 10.20 -5.85
CA ALA A 156 10.35 10.62 -5.00
C ALA A 156 11.65 9.86 -5.32
N LYS A 157 12.76 10.60 -5.32
CA LYS A 157 14.10 10.03 -5.46
C LYS A 157 14.66 9.64 -4.08
N ILE A 158 14.29 8.44 -3.63
CA ILE A 158 14.67 7.89 -2.32
C ILE A 158 15.29 6.48 -2.43
N GLN A 159 15.61 6.03 -3.64
CA GLN A 159 16.17 4.73 -3.94
C GLN A 159 17.70 4.73 -3.78
N PRO A 160 18.31 3.58 -3.44
CA PRO A 160 19.75 3.49 -3.29
C PRO A 160 20.48 3.64 -4.63
N THR A 161 21.70 4.16 -4.59
CA THR A 161 22.59 4.21 -5.77
C THR A 161 23.21 2.85 -6.11
N ALA A 162 23.13 1.89 -5.19
CA ALA A 162 23.63 0.53 -5.37
C ALA A 162 22.42 -0.41 -5.48
N ALA A 163 22.18 -0.90 -6.69
CA ALA A 163 21.13 -1.85 -7.03
C ALA A 163 21.71 -2.96 -7.94
N PRO A 164 21.02 -4.10 -8.11
CA PRO A 164 21.37 -5.10 -9.12
C PRO A 164 21.50 -4.47 -10.52
N LEU A 165 22.35 -5.02 -11.39
CA LEU A 165 22.67 -4.43 -12.70
C LEU A 165 21.48 -4.39 -13.68
N ASN A 166 20.45 -5.17 -13.40
CA ASN A 166 19.22 -5.29 -14.16
C ASN A 166 18.05 -4.50 -13.53
N VAL A 167 18.30 -3.69 -12.50
CA VAL A 167 17.30 -2.88 -11.81
C VAL A 167 17.54 -1.41 -12.09
N PHE A 168 16.51 -0.73 -12.60
CA PHE A 168 16.55 0.67 -13.00
C PHE A 168 15.47 1.44 -12.25
N PHE A 169 15.84 2.58 -11.66
CA PHE A 169 14.89 3.45 -10.97
C PHE A 169 14.64 4.71 -11.78
N GLU A 170 13.36 5.01 -12.01
CA GLU A 170 12.93 6.20 -12.72
C GLU A 170 12.05 7.08 -11.81
N ILE A 171 12.25 8.38 -11.88
CA ILE A 171 11.36 9.34 -11.23
C ILE A 171 10.19 9.56 -12.19
N ASP A 172 9.02 9.10 -11.81
CA ASP A 172 7.84 9.13 -12.67
C ASP A 172 6.55 9.18 -11.85
N ASP A 173 5.53 9.82 -12.43
CA ASP A 173 4.20 9.93 -11.85
C ASP A 173 3.23 9.05 -12.65
N ALA A 174 2.80 7.94 -12.06
CA ALA A 174 1.96 6.98 -12.77
C ALA A 174 0.56 7.53 -13.11
N GLU A 175 0.16 8.68 -12.54
CA GLU A 175 -1.07 9.41 -12.88
C GLU A 175 -0.86 10.56 -13.88
N GLU A 176 0.27 10.59 -14.59
CA GLU A 176 0.50 11.59 -15.62
C GLU A 176 -0.62 11.56 -16.68
N GLU A 177 -1.35 12.67 -16.84
CA GLU A 177 -2.52 12.77 -17.73
C GLU A 177 -2.18 12.49 -19.20
N GLY A 178 -0.90 12.63 -19.57
CA GLY A 178 -0.38 12.29 -20.90
C GLY A 178 -0.32 10.79 -21.21
N GLY A 179 -0.59 9.93 -20.22
CA GLY A 179 -0.39 8.49 -20.29
C GLY A 179 1.07 8.10 -20.06
N TRP A 180 1.32 6.79 -19.97
CA TRP A 180 2.66 6.27 -19.78
C TRP A 180 3.47 6.34 -21.07
N MET A 181 4.78 6.59 -20.93
CA MET A 181 5.67 6.86 -22.07
C MET A 181 6.28 5.60 -22.70
N TRP A 182 5.92 4.41 -22.23
CA TRP A 182 6.39 3.13 -22.75
C TRP A 182 5.64 2.72 -24.03
N ASP A 183 6.18 1.76 -24.77
CA ASP A 183 5.47 1.17 -25.91
C ASP A 183 4.31 0.27 -25.43
N GLU A 184 3.33 0.02 -26.29
CA GLU A 184 2.30 -1.00 -26.04
C GLU A 184 2.94 -2.39 -25.97
N ASP A 185 2.38 -3.30 -25.16
CA ASP A 185 2.89 -4.68 -25.00
C ASP A 185 4.39 -4.75 -24.60
N GLU A 186 4.83 -3.88 -23.69
CA GLU A 186 6.23 -3.77 -23.25
C GLU A 186 6.56 -4.68 -22.04
N PHE A 187 5.64 -4.79 -21.08
CA PHE A 187 5.90 -5.45 -19.79
C PHE A 187 5.29 -6.85 -19.69
N ASP A 188 6.01 -7.78 -19.09
CA ASP A 188 5.51 -9.12 -18.75
C ASP A 188 4.74 -9.10 -17.42
N PHE A 189 5.08 -8.18 -16.52
CA PHE A 189 4.46 -8.04 -15.22
C PHE A 189 4.47 -6.58 -14.74
N ILE A 190 3.36 -6.13 -14.16
CA ILE A 190 3.22 -4.84 -13.50
C ILE A 190 2.76 -5.07 -12.06
N HIS A 191 3.50 -4.52 -11.12
CA HIS A 191 3.28 -4.66 -9.69
C HIS A 191 3.01 -3.31 -9.03
N CYS A 192 2.07 -3.29 -8.07
CA CYS A 192 1.87 -2.18 -7.14
C CYS A 192 1.67 -2.73 -5.73
N ARG A 193 2.27 -2.10 -4.71
CA ARG A 193 2.03 -2.53 -3.32
C ARG A 193 1.98 -1.37 -2.34
N SER A 194 1.00 -1.41 -1.43
CA SER A 194 0.75 -0.36 -0.43
C SER A 194 0.47 1.01 -1.05
N MET A 195 -0.36 1.05 -2.09
CA MET A 195 -0.69 2.24 -2.87
C MET A 195 -2.06 2.83 -2.51
N GLN A 196 -2.66 2.41 -1.40
CA GLN A 196 -3.95 2.90 -0.93
C GLN A 196 -3.86 4.42 -0.67
N GLY A 197 -4.74 5.19 -1.29
CA GLY A 197 -4.70 6.66 -1.24
C GLY A 197 -3.56 7.29 -2.04
N ALA A 198 -2.82 6.53 -2.85
CA ALA A 198 -1.80 7.07 -3.74
C ALA A 198 -2.40 7.72 -4.98
N PHE A 199 -3.49 7.17 -5.52
CA PHE A 199 -4.10 7.62 -6.79
C PHE A 199 -5.49 8.22 -6.60
N LYS A 200 -5.81 9.23 -7.39
CA LYS A 200 -7.15 9.80 -7.59
C LYS A 200 -7.96 8.93 -8.55
N ASP A 201 -7.31 8.41 -9.60
CA ASP A 201 -7.97 7.59 -10.62
C ASP A 201 -7.24 6.27 -10.86
N TRP A 202 -7.66 5.23 -10.11
CA TRP A 202 -7.20 3.88 -10.34
C TRP A 202 -7.58 3.31 -11.72
N LYS A 203 -8.66 3.80 -12.35
CA LYS A 203 -9.06 3.34 -13.69
C LYS A 203 -8.01 3.72 -14.73
N HIS A 204 -7.45 4.93 -14.62
CA HIS A 204 -6.33 5.35 -15.45
C HIS A 204 -5.15 4.38 -15.29
N ILE A 205 -4.74 4.10 -14.04
CA ILE A 205 -3.64 3.13 -13.75
C ILE A 205 -3.91 1.76 -14.37
N TYR A 206 -5.13 1.23 -14.25
CA TYR A 206 -5.49 -0.05 -14.85
C TYR A 206 -5.51 -0.02 -16.38
N THR A 207 -5.92 1.10 -16.97
CA THR A 207 -5.98 1.28 -18.42
C THR A 207 -4.58 1.30 -19.01
N GLU A 208 -3.68 2.09 -18.41
CA GLU A 208 -2.27 2.13 -18.80
C GLU A 208 -1.62 0.75 -18.59
N ALA A 209 -1.84 0.11 -17.43
CA ALA A 209 -1.33 -1.24 -17.19
C ALA A 209 -1.81 -2.25 -18.24
N PHE A 210 -3.09 -2.20 -18.63
CA PHE A 210 -3.61 -3.07 -19.69
C PHE A 210 -2.95 -2.79 -21.03
N GLN A 211 -2.76 -1.52 -21.39
CA GLN A 211 -2.14 -1.12 -22.66
C GLN A 211 -0.68 -1.57 -22.75
N HIS A 212 0.08 -1.40 -21.69
CA HIS A 212 1.53 -1.65 -21.67
C HIS A 212 1.91 -3.08 -21.26
N LEU A 213 0.99 -3.90 -20.74
CA LEU A 213 1.22 -5.33 -20.55
C LEU A 213 1.24 -6.07 -21.89
N LYS A 214 2.14 -7.03 -22.05
CA LYS A 214 2.13 -8.00 -23.14
C LYS A 214 0.90 -8.90 -23.07
N PRO A 215 0.46 -9.48 -24.20
CA PRO A 215 -0.50 -10.57 -24.17
C PRO A 215 0.00 -11.73 -23.29
N GLY A 216 -0.79 -12.11 -22.30
CA GLY A 216 -0.42 -13.10 -21.27
C GLY A 216 0.31 -12.53 -20.04
N GLY A 217 0.68 -11.25 -20.05
CA GLY A 217 1.29 -10.56 -18.92
C GLY A 217 0.32 -10.30 -17.77
N TRP A 218 0.87 -10.12 -16.57
CA TRP A 218 0.09 -10.01 -15.33
C TRP A 218 0.13 -8.61 -14.72
N ILE A 219 -0.96 -8.21 -14.08
CA ILE A 219 -0.97 -7.15 -13.07
C ILE A 219 -1.20 -7.77 -11.69
N GLU A 220 -0.49 -7.28 -10.68
CA GLU A 220 -0.73 -7.61 -9.27
C GLU A 220 -0.73 -6.35 -8.41
N ILE A 221 -1.77 -6.21 -7.59
CA ILE A 221 -1.88 -5.15 -6.59
C ILE A 221 -2.08 -5.76 -5.22
N ILE A 222 -1.17 -5.43 -4.31
CA ILE A 222 -1.20 -5.90 -2.92
C ILE A 222 -1.42 -4.69 -2.01
N ASP A 223 -2.58 -4.62 -1.36
CA ASP A 223 -2.93 -3.44 -0.59
C ASP A 223 -3.84 -3.75 0.61
N PHE A 224 -3.98 -2.79 1.52
CA PHE A 224 -4.85 -2.93 2.68
C PHE A 224 -6.34 -2.82 2.31
N ASP A 225 -7.21 -3.45 3.11
CA ASP A 225 -8.67 -3.29 2.95
C ASP A 225 -9.20 -1.96 3.53
N ASP A 226 -10.53 -1.82 3.63
CA ASP A 226 -11.22 -0.66 4.21
C ASP A 226 -11.16 -0.61 5.76
N HIS A 227 -10.26 -1.38 6.38
CA HIS A 227 -10.09 -1.46 7.83
C HIS A 227 -11.34 -1.91 8.61
N GLN A 228 -12.33 -2.54 7.97
CA GLN A 228 -13.58 -2.98 8.62
C GLN A 228 -13.35 -3.95 9.78
N ALA A 229 -12.40 -4.87 9.62
CA ALA A 229 -12.01 -5.79 10.70
C ALA A 229 -11.38 -5.04 11.88
N LEU A 230 -10.63 -3.97 11.60
CA LEU A 230 -9.99 -3.13 12.60
C LEU A 230 -11.02 -2.29 13.36
N LEU A 231 -11.98 -1.68 12.66
CA LEU A 231 -13.11 -0.96 13.26
C LEU A 231 -13.94 -1.88 14.17
N THR A 232 -14.24 -3.10 13.71
CA THR A 232 -14.96 -4.08 14.53
C THR A 232 -14.18 -4.47 15.79
N PHE A 233 -12.86 -4.64 15.66
CA PHE A 233 -11.98 -5.00 16.78
C PHE A 233 -11.87 -3.86 17.80
N PHE A 234 -11.74 -2.62 17.35
CA PHE A 234 -11.56 -1.45 18.20
C PHE A 234 -12.88 -0.79 18.65
N LYS A 235 -14.04 -1.42 18.46
CA LYS A 235 -15.36 -0.85 18.79
C LYS A 235 -15.49 -0.31 20.23
N ASP A 236 -14.76 -0.89 21.17
CA ASP A 236 -14.77 -0.50 22.59
C ASP A 236 -13.65 0.51 22.93
N TYR A 237 -12.94 1.02 21.91
CA TYR A 237 -11.82 1.97 21.99
C TYR A 237 -12.13 3.20 21.14
N PRO A 238 -12.96 4.14 21.63
CA PRO A 238 -13.54 5.21 20.82
C PRO A 238 -12.49 6.09 20.13
N VAL A 239 -11.35 6.35 20.77
CA VAL A 239 -10.28 7.17 20.18
C VAL A 239 -9.65 6.54 18.92
N VAL A 240 -9.56 5.21 18.85
CA VAL A 240 -9.03 4.52 17.66
C VAL A 240 -10.07 4.52 16.54
N ILE A 241 -11.35 4.38 16.89
CA ILE A 241 -12.46 4.48 15.94
C ILE A 241 -12.56 5.90 15.36
N GLU A 242 -12.52 6.91 16.22
CA GLU A 242 -12.48 8.32 15.82
C GLU A 242 -11.33 8.56 14.84
N TRP A 243 -10.11 8.18 15.21
CA TRP A 243 -8.95 8.32 14.34
C TRP A 243 -9.12 7.62 12.98
N LEU A 244 -9.59 6.37 12.95
CA LEU A 244 -9.80 5.63 11.69
C LEU A 244 -10.84 6.32 10.80
N HIS A 245 -11.95 6.78 11.37
CA HIS A 245 -12.99 7.49 10.64
C HIS A 245 -12.52 8.85 10.13
N THR A 246 -11.84 9.64 10.97
CA THR A 246 -11.35 10.97 10.59
C THR A 246 -10.33 10.87 9.47
N VAL A 247 -9.37 9.93 9.52
CA VAL A 247 -8.39 9.75 8.44
C VAL A 247 -9.07 9.27 7.15
N LEU A 248 -10.06 8.37 7.23
CA LEU A 248 -10.82 7.95 6.06
C LEU A 248 -11.55 9.14 5.42
N GLN A 249 -12.26 9.93 6.21
CA GLN A 249 -12.95 11.14 5.74
C GLN A 249 -11.99 12.14 5.10
N ALA A 250 -10.84 12.39 5.74
CA ALA A 250 -9.81 13.27 5.20
C ALA A 250 -9.28 12.75 3.84
N SER A 251 -9.08 11.44 3.71
CA SER A 251 -8.62 10.84 2.45
C SER A 251 -9.63 10.98 1.32
N ILE A 252 -10.92 10.82 1.61
CA ILE A 252 -12.01 11.03 0.64
C ILE A 252 -12.01 12.49 0.18
N LEU A 253 -11.96 13.44 1.11
CA LEU A 253 -11.91 14.88 0.80
C LEU A 253 -10.67 15.28 0.01
N SER A 254 -9.56 14.56 0.14
CA SER A 254 -8.35 14.80 -0.65
C SER A 254 -8.48 14.37 -2.12
N GLY A 255 -9.56 13.66 -2.47
CA GLY A 255 -9.76 13.04 -3.78
C GLY A 255 -8.98 11.74 -3.98
N ARG A 256 -8.26 11.26 -2.96
CA ARG A 256 -7.46 10.04 -2.96
C ARG A 256 -7.95 9.09 -1.85
N PRO A 257 -9.13 8.47 -2.01
CA PRO A 257 -9.77 7.71 -0.94
C PRO A 257 -8.92 6.51 -0.51
N ARG A 258 -8.75 6.34 0.80
CA ARG A 258 -8.08 5.17 1.39
C ARG A 258 -9.08 4.02 1.64
N THR A 259 -9.68 3.54 0.55
CA THR A 259 -10.62 2.41 0.56
C THR A 259 -9.98 1.18 -0.12
N ALA A 260 -10.77 0.15 -0.39
CA ALA A 260 -10.42 -1.08 -1.08
C ALA A 260 -11.22 -1.27 -2.38
N LEU A 261 -11.89 -0.21 -2.87
CA LEU A 261 -12.70 -0.22 -4.09
C LEU A 261 -11.85 -0.52 -5.34
N HIS A 262 -10.58 -0.11 -5.32
CA HIS A 262 -9.62 -0.45 -6.38
C HIS A 262 -9.31 -1.95 -6.43
N LEU A 263 -9.50 -2.67 -5.33
CA LEU A 263 -9.17 -4.10 -5.21
C LEU A 263 -10.35 -5.01 -5.64
N GLU A 264 -11.36 -4.47 -6.32
CA GLU A 264 -12.49 -5.22 -6.88
C GLU A 264 -12.10 -5.84 -8.23
N PRO A 265 -12.21 -7.17 -8.43
CA PRO A 265 -11.87 -7.83 -9.70
C PRO A 265 -12.59 -7.24 -10.92
N GLU A 266 -13.80 -6.72 -10.71
CA GLU A 266 -14.64 -6.11 -11.73
C GLU A 266 -13.89 -4.98 -12.47
N ARG A 267 -13.08 -4.19 -11.74
CA ARG A 267 -12.27 -3.10 -12.29
C ARG A 267 -11.30 -3.57 -13.38
N LEU A 268 -10.77 -4.78 -13.23
CA LEU A 268 -9.91 -5.39 -14.24
C LEU A 268 -10.74 -6.04 -15.36
N THR A 269 -11.81 -6.76 -15.03
CA THR A 269 -12.61 -7.45 -16.06
C THR A 269 -13.29 -6.49 -17.04
N GLU A 270 -13.68 -5.30 -16.59
CA GLU A 270 -14.28 -4.25 -17.43
C GLU A 270 -13.31 -3.73 -18.51
N LEU A 271 -12.01 -3.80 -18.25
CA LEU A 271 -10.95 -3.44 -19.21
C LEU A 271 -10.51 -4.60 -20.09
N GLY A 272 -11.02 -5.81 -19.83
CA GLY A 272 -10.74 -7.01 -20.63
C GLY A 272 -9.65 -7.92 -20.06
N PHE A 273 -9.18 -7.70 -18.83
CA PHE A 273 -8.34 -8.69 -18.14
C PHE A 273 -9.11 -10.00 -17.95
N VAL A 274 -8.39 -11.12 -18.07
CA VAL A 274 -8.86 -12.47 -17.73
C VAL A 274 -8.23 -12.93 -16.41
N ASP A 275 -8.76 -14.01 -15.84
CA ASP A 275 -8.28 -14.59 -14.57
C ASP A 275 -8.28 -13.60 -13.38
N ALA A 276 -9.08 -12.54 -13.49
CA ALA A 276 -9.18 -11.49 -12.49
C ALA A 276 -9.78 -12.03 -11.19
N LYS A 277 -9.04 -11.87 -10.09
CA LYS A 277 -9.49 -12.33 -8.76
C LYS A 277 -8.84 -11.52 -7.65
N THR A 278 -9.55 -11.42 -6.54
CA THR A 278 -9.03 -10.86 -5.30
C THR A 278 -8.98 -11.94 -4.25
N THR A 279 -7.82 -12.13 -3.64
CA THR A 279 -7.65 -12.97 -2.44
C THR A 279 -7.35 -12.09 -1.24
N SER A 280 -7.44 -12.65 -0.04
CA SER A 280 -7.14 -11.91 1.19
C SER A 280 -6.29 -12.72 2.15
N LYS A 281 -5.37 -12.03 2.82
CA LYS A 281 -4.55 -12.55 3.91
C LYS A 281 -4.67 -11.60 5.10
N ILE A 282 -4.43 -12.11 6.30
CA ILE A 282 -4.44 -11.31 7.54
C ILE A 282 -3.00 -11.23 8.05
N ILE A 283 -2.52 -10.02 8.29
CA ILE A 283 -1.27 -9.78 9.01
C ILE A 283 -1.62 -9.52 10.47
N PRO A 284 -1.18 -10.36 11.42
CA PRO A 284 -1.44 -10.13 12.84
C PRO A 284 -0.70 -8.88 13.33
N ILE A 285 -1.24 -8.20 14.33
CA ILE A 285 -0.56 -7.09 15.02
C ILE A 285 -0.19 -7.49 16.44
N GLY A 286 1.04 -7.21 16.85
CA GLY A 286 1.49 -7.38 18.23
C GLY A 286 1.87 -8.82 18.56
N ILE A 287 1.67 -9.19 19.83
CA ILE A 287 2.28 -10.39 20.44
C ILE A 287 1.32 -11.56 20.62
N TRP A 288 0.07 -11.43 20.18
CA TRP A 288 -0.98 -12.43 20.41
C TRP A 288 -0.83 -13.76 19.66
N PRO A 289 -0.17 -13.83 18.47
CA PRO A 289 -0.01 -15.13 17.81
C PRO A 289 0.79 -16.10 18.68
N GLU A 290 0.34 -17.36 18.71
CA GLU A 290 1.02 -18.43 19.45
C GLU A 290 2.24 -18.97 18.68
N ASP A 291 2.13 -19.00 17.35
CA ASP A 291 3.25 -19.40 16.49
C ASP A 291 4.39 -18.37 16.59
N PRO A 292 5.64 -18.80 16.89
CA PRO A 292 6.75 -17.87 17.07
C PRO A 292 7.07 -17.00 15.84
N VAL A 293 6.86 -17.53 14.63
CA VAL A 293 7.11 -16.78 13.38
C VAL A 293 6.03 -15.73 13.20
N ALA A 294 4.76 -16.10 13.32
CA ALA A 294 3.63 -15.18 13.27
C ALA A 294 3.72 -14.09 14.36
N GLN A 295 4.20 -14.43 15.55
CA GLN A 295 4.41 -13.48 16.63
C GLN A 295 5.54 -12.48 16.31
N GLN A 296 6.63 -12.96 15.72
CA GLN A 296 7.74 -12.08 15.32
C GLN A 296 7.30 -11.09 14.24
N ILE A 297 6.53 -11.57 13.25
CA ILE A 297 5.93 -10.72 12.21
C ILE A 297 4.96 -9.72 12.82
N GLY A 298 4.11 -10.18 13.76
CA GLY A 298 3.16 -9.30 14.44
C GLY A 298 3.83 -8.17 15.22
N LYS A 299 4.99 -8.43 15.85
CA LYS A 299 5.82 -7.39 16.50
C LYS A 299 6.37 -6.39 15.48
N GLN A 300 6.93 -6.87 14.38
CA GLN A 300 7.45 -6.00 13.31
C GLN A 300 6.33 -5.14 12.73
N PHE A 301 5.19 -5.75 12.43
CA PHE A 301 4.05 -5.04 11.88
C PHE A 301 3.48 -4.02 12.88
N LEU A 302 3.40 -4.34 14.18
CA LEU A 302 3.02 -3.36 15.21
C LEU A 302 3.93 -2.13 15.20
N VAL A 303 5.25 -2.30 15.04
CA VAL A 303 6.19 -1.17 14.92
C VAL A 303 5.86 -0.32 13.69
N THR A 304 5.58 -0.95 12.54
CA THR A 304 5.20 -0.22 11.32
C THR A 304 3.87 0.52 11.46
N GLN A 305 2.91 -0.03 12.21
CA GLN A 305 1.62 0.61 12.44
C GLN A 305 1.77 1.81 13.38
N LEU A 306 2.41 1.62 14.54
CA LEU A 306 2.60 2.71 15.51
C LEU A 306 3.40 3.89 14.95
N SER A 307 4.39 3.62 14.11
CA SER A 307 5.18 4.67 13.44
C SER A 307 4.47 5.28 12.22
N GLY A 308 3.49 4.55 11.65
CA GLY A 308 2.75 4.99 10.48
C GLY A 308 1.53 5.86 10.79
N ILE A 309 0.96 5.76 12.01
CA ILE A 309 -0.24 6.51 12.42
C ILE A 309 -0.06 8.02 12.22
N GLU A 310 1.08 8.59 12.59
CA GLU A 310 1.36 10.01 12.35
C GLU A 310 1.41 10.33 10.85
N GLY A 311 2.18 9.54 10.08
CA GLY A 311 2.40 9.73 8.66
C GLY A 311 1.11 9.71 7.84
N VAL A 312 0.19 8.79 8.14
CA VAL A 312 -1.12 8.71 7.46
C VAL A 312 -2.11 9.81 7.88
N SER A 313 -1.79 10.58 8.93
CA SER A 313 -2.75 11.49 9.56
C SER A 313 -2.40 12.96 9.34
N LEU A 314 -1.21 13.42 9.76
CA LEU A 314 -0.97 14.84 9.99
C LEU A 314 -1.24 15.72 8.76
N ARG A 315 -0.71 15.32 7.59
CA ARG A 315 -0.92 16.09 6.36
C ARG A 315 -2.38 16.13 5.94
N LEU A 316 -3.10 15.01 6.05
CA LEU A 316 -4.53 14.94 5.72
C LEU A 316 -5.37 15.79 6.67
N LEU A 317 -5.18 15.64 7.99
CA LEU A 317 -5.97 16.36 8.99
C LEU A 317 -5.75 17.88 8.90
N VAL A 318 -4.50 18.33 8.73
CA VAL A 318 -4.20 19.77 8.72
C VAL A 318 -4.43 20.38 7.34
N GLU A 319 -3.83 19.84 6.28
CA GLU A 319 -3.90 20.48 4.95
C GLU A 319 -5.24 20.24 4.25
N THR A 320 -5.91 19.10 4.50
CA THR A 320 -7.18 18.76 3.84
C THR A 320 -8.39 19.13 4.69
N MET A 321 -8.40 18.76 5.98
CA MET A 321 -9.54 19.07 6.86
C MET A 321 -9.43 20.42 7.57
N GLY A 322 -8.28 21.10 7.51
CA GLY A 322 -8.08 22.41 8.13
C GLY A 322 -8.02 22.38 9.66
N TRP A 323 -7.66 21.22 10.25
CA TRP A 323 -7.50 21.12 11.71
C TRP A 323 -6.34 21.96 12.21
N ASP A 324 -6.46 22.47 13.44
CA ASP A 324 -5.30 22.99 14.15
C ASP A 324 -4.29 21.85 14.39
N LEU A 325 -3.01 22.12 14.12
CA LEU A 325 -1.93 21.13 14.25
C LEU A 325 -1.90 20.50 15.64
N GLU A 326 -2.15 21.28 16.69
CA GLU A 326 -2.14 20.79 18.07
C GLU A 326 -3.21 19.72 18.30
N ASP A 327 -4.41 19.90 17.73
CA ASP A 327 -5.52 18.97 17.90
C ASP A 327 -5.34 17.71 17.03
N ALA A 328 -4.78 17.86 15.82
CA ALA A 328 -4.38 16.73 15.00
C ALA A 328 -3.32 15.85 15.72
N VAL A 329 -2.30 16.48 16.32
CA VAL A 329 -1.27 15.78 17.09
C VAL A 329 -1.87 15.08 18.31
N LYS A 330 -2.78 15.72 19.06
CA LYS A 330 -3.46 15.09 20.21
C LYS A 330 -4.20 13.81 19.81
N LEU A 331 -4.98 13.84 18.74
CA LEU A 331 -5.70 12.66 18.25
C LEU A 331 -4.73 11.55 17.83
N VAL A 332 -3.69 11.89 17.07
CA VAL A 332 -2.64 10.97 16.61
C VAL A 332 -1.93 10.29 17.78
N GLU A 333 -1.47 11.06 18.77
CA GLU A 333 -0.79 10.53 19.96
C GLU A 333 -1.72 9.63 20.78
N ALA A 334 -2.99 10.03 20.94
CA ALA A 334 -3.98 9.25 21.66
C ALA A 334 -4.28 7.91 20.95
N ALA A 335 -4.40 7.92 19.62
CA ALA A 335 -4.57 6.72 18.81
C ALA A 335 -3.35 5.79 18.93
N VAL A 336 -2.12 6.32 18.77
CA VAL A 336 -0.87 5.56 18.95
C VAL A 336 -0.82 4.89 20.32
N ASN A 337 -1.13 5.64 21.38
CA ASN A 337 -1.08 5.15 22.75
C ASN A 337 -2.17 4.09 23.02
N ALA A 338 -3.38 4.29 22.50
CA ALA A 338 -4.47 3.32 22.62
C ALA A 338 -4.14 2.02 21.86
N THR A 339 -3.74 2.10 20.59
CA THR A 339 -3.33 0.94 19.79
C THR A 339 -2.18 0.17 20.45
N ARG A 340 -1.16 0.88 20.96
CA ARG A 340 -0.04 0.25 21.68
C ARG A 340 -0.52 -0.49 22.93
N ARG A 341 -1.39 0.14 23.74
CA ARG A 341 -1.93 -0.46 24.96
C ARG A 341 -2.67 -1.76 24.65
N VAL A 342 -3.56 -1.71 23.66
CA VAL A 342 -4.34 -2.89 23.26
C VAL A 342 -3.46 -3.99 22.72
N ALA A 343 -2.50 -3.68 21.84
CA ALA A 343 -1.62 -4.70 21.25
C ALA A 343 -0.73 -5.43 22.27
N LEU A 344 -0.40 -4.77 23.39
CA LEU A 344 0.41 -5.33 24.48
C LEU A 344 -0.42 -5.97 25.61
N ASP A 345 -1.73 -5.78 25.60
CA ASP A 345 -2.64 -6.38 26.57
C ASP A 345 -2.93 -7.83 26.21
N SER A 346 -2.41 -8.77 27.00
CA SER A 346 -2.56 -10.22 26.75
C SER A 346 -4.01 -10.72 26.79
N GLU A 347 -4.93 -9.98 27.41
CA GLU A 347 -6.35 -10.35 27.48
C GLU A 347 -7.11 -9.83 26.26
N ASN A 348 -6.78 -8.62 25.80
CA ASN A 348 -7.55 -7.90 24.78
C ASN A 348 -6.92 -7.88 23.39
N ASN A 349 -5.65 -8.28 23.23
CA ASN A 349 -4.97 -8.22 21.93
C ASN A 349 -5.37 -9.31 20.93
N ARG A 350 -6.11 -10.34 21.35
CA ARG A 350 -6.35 -11.53 20.53
C ARG A 350 -7.19 -11.20 19.30
N GLY A 351 -6.62 -11.43 18.12
CA GLY A 351 -7.31 -11.28 16.84
C GLY A 351 -7.13 -9.91 16.18
N ILE A 352 -6.36 -8.98 16.77
CA ILE A 352 -5.99 -7.74 16.07
C ILE A 352 -5.12 -8.06 14.85
N GLY A 353 -5.51 -7.53 13.69
CA GLY A 353 -4.76 -7.70 12.46
C GLY A 353 -5.32 -6.85 11.34
N PHE A 354 -4.51 -6.65 10.30
CA PHE A 354 -4.95 -5.98 9.08
C PHE A 354 -5.23 -7.03 8.03
N LYS A 355 -6.34 -6.85 7.31
CA LYS A 355 -6.60 -7.63 6.11
C LYS A 355 -5.90 -6.93 4.94
N VAL A 356 -5.10 -7.69 4.23
CA VAL A 356 -4.50 -7.33 2.96
C VAL A 356 -5.25 -8.06 1.86
N LYS A 357 -5.62 -7.35 0.82
CA LYS A 357 -6.18 -7.88 -0.41
C LYS A 357 -5.10 -7.94 -1.49
N ILE A 358 -5.15 -8.99 -2.29
CA ILE A 358 -4.24 -9.23 -3.41
C ILE A 358 -5.12 -9.39 -4.64
N LEU A 359 -5.18 -8.35 -5.45
CA LEU A 359 -5.88 -8.32 -6.73
C LEU A 359 -4.89 -8.70 -7.83
N VAL A 360 -5.25 -9.69 -8.66
CA VAL A 360 -4.47 -10.06 -9.83
C VAL A 360 -5.37 -10.10 -11.06
N GLY A 361 -4.79 -9.90 -12.24
CA GLY A 361 -5.43 -10.12 -13.53
C GLY A 361 -4.39 -10.32 -14.63
N ARG A 362 -4.77 -11.00 -15.70
CA ARG A 362 -3.88 -11.30 -16.84
C ARG A 362 -4.42 -10.67 -18.11
N LYS A 363 -3.57 -10.02 -18.91
CA LYS A 363 -3.97 -9.56 -20.25
C LYS A 363 -4.19 -10.77 -21.15
N PRO A 364 -5.31 -10.85 -21.90
CA PRO A 364 -5.55 -11.98 -22.78
C PRO A 364 -4.50 -12.07 -23.90
N GLY A 365 -4.23 -13.28 -24.41
CA GLY A 365 -3.51 -13.49 -25.68
C GLY A 365 -2.06 -14.01 -25.61
N GLY A 366 -1.61 -14.61 -24.52
CA GLY A 366 -0.32 -15.33 -24.45
C GLY A 366 -0.40 -16.78 -24.95
N THR A 367 0.75 -17.43 -25.18
CA THR A 367 0.77 -18.90 -25.30
C THR A 367 0.49 -19.48 -23.92
N ASP A 368 -0.72 -19.96 -23.69
CA ASP A 368 -1.02 -20.73 -22.48
C ASP A 368 -0.02 -21.89 -22.44
N ALA A 369 0.83 -21.94 -21.41
CA ALA A 369 1.57 -23.14 -21.11
C ALA A 369 0.52 -24.22 -20.84
N ASP A 370 0.43 -25.19 -21.75
CA ASP A 370 -0.43 -26.37 -21.69
C ASP A 370 -0.77 -26.77 -20.25
N ASP A 371 -2.02 -26.56 -19.82
CA ASP A 371 -2.58 -27.12 -18.59
C ASP A 371 -2.83 -28.64 -18.74
N SER A 372 -1.90 -29.33 -19.39
CA SER A 372 -1.93 -30.76 -19.69
C SER A 372 -1.00 -31.57 -18.79
N SER A 373 -0.89 -31.20 -17.52
CA SER A 373 -0.27 -32.07 -16.51
C SER A 373 -1.04 -32.14 -15.20
N THR A 374 -2.37 -32.20 -15.24
CA THR A 374 -3.12 -32.93 -14.20
C THR A 374 -2.92 -34.44 -14.42
N LYS A 375 -1.71 -34.95 -14.17
CA LYS A 375 -1.47 -36.40 -14.03
C LYS A 375 -1.64 -36.78 -12.56
N THR A 376 -2.86 -37.21 -12.27
CA THR A 376 -3.25 -38.23 -11.30
C THR A 376 -2.11 -38.78 -10.43
N ILE A 377 -1.96 -38.25 -9.21
CA ILE A 377 -1.35 -39.01 -8.11
C ILE A 377 -2.49 -39.82 -7.48
N THR A 378 -2.68 -41.04 -7.96
CA THR A 378 -3.44 -42.06 -7.24
C THR A 378 -2.67 -42.41 -5.97
N ASN A 379 -3.27 -42.11 -4.82
CA ASN A 379 -2.88 -42.61 -3.51
C ASN A 379 -2.87 -44.15 -3.52
N LEU A 380 -1.68 -44.72 -3.44
CA LEU A 380 -1.46 -46.10 -2.99
C LEU A 380 -0.82 -46.02 -1.61
N HIS A 381 -1.65 -46.11 -0.57
CA HIS A 381 -1.35 -46.77 0.70
C HIS A 381 -2.59 -46.69 1.58
N ASP A 382 -3.44 -47.72 1.47
CA ASP A 382 -4.36 -48.09 2.53
C ASP A 382 -4.30 -49.63 2.62
N GLU A 383 -3.30 -50.12 3.34
CA GLU A 383 -3.24 -51.52 3.74
C GLU A 383 -4.12 -51.70 4.98
N THR A 384 -5.21 -52.41 4.73
CA THR A 384 -6.13 -53.03 5.67
C THR A 384 -5.43 -53.74 6.83
N VAL A 385 -5.80 -53.42 8.07
CA VAL A 385 -5.72 -54.37 9.20
C VAL A 385 -6.94 -54.20 10.12
N SER A 386 -7.88 -55.13 10.02
CA SER A 386 -8.76 -55.54 11.12
C SER A 386 -9.09 -57.02 10.96
N ASP A 387 -8.54 -57.86 11.84
CA ASP A 387 -9.19 -58.95 12.57
C ASP A 387 -8.15 -59.98 13.07
N THR A 388 -7.80 -59.89 14.35
CA THR A 388 -7.89 -60.98 15.34
C THR A 388 -7.61 -60.50 16.76
#